data_AF-A0A1F3Y1V3-F1
#
_entry.id   AF-A0A1F3Y1V3-F1
#
_cell.length_a   1.000
_cell.length_b   1.000
_cell.length_c   1.000
_cell.angle_alpha   90.00
_cell.angle_beta   90.00
_cell.angle_gamma   90.00
#
_symmetry.space_group_name_H-M   'P 1'
#
loop_
_entity.id
_entity.type
_entity.pdbx_description
1 polymer ?
#
loop_
_entity_poly.entity_id
_entity_poly.type
_entity_poly.pdbx_seq_one_letter_code
_entity_poly.pdbx_strand_id
1 'polypeptide(L)'
;MMDTGYKRSLRNFLINPVYQLKYIFWVGASGFALVILNAGVFYYYIRENYAILVELSPMTEETKAQLYSELYSIMIKLGAGSILFLVLVALFGVVLSHRTAGALYHFNKIFNAIKSGQTSARIKLRPSDDFQEVAREFNEMMDALTEAKTGK
;
A
#
# COMPACT_ATOMS: atom_id res chain seq x y z
N MET A 1 16.70 -5.38 37.90
CA MET A 1 17.15 -6.25 36.79
C MET A 1 16.48 -5.75 35.53
N MET A 2 17.26 -5.65 34.45
CA MET A 2 16.97 -4.90 33.21
C MET A 2 15.71 -5.38 32.48
N ASP A 3 14.90 -4.42 32.04
CA ASP A 3 13.81 -4.58 31.08
C ASP A 3 14.40 -5.09 29.74
N THR A 4 14.23 -6.38 29.46
CA THR A 4 14.66 -6.97 28.19
C THR A 4 13.69 -6.53 27.11
N GLY A 5 14.03 -5.42 26.45
CA GLY A 5 13.30 -4.88 25.31
C GLY A 5 12.90 -5.97 24.32
N TYR A 6 11.60 -6.17 24.19
CA TYR A 6 11.00 -7.11 23.26
C TYR A 6 11.38 -6.69 21.83
N LYS A 7 12.48 -7.25 21.30
CA LYS A 7 12.91 -7.07 19.92
C LYS A 7 11.79 -7.61 19.02
N ARG A 8 10.89 -6.73 18.57
CA ARG A 8 9.90 -7.04 17.54
C ARG A 8 10.66 -7.39 16.27
N SER A 9 10.91 -8.68 16.05
CA SER A 9 11.58 -9.14 14.84
C SER A 9 10.70 -8.79 13.63
N LEU A 10 11.34 -8.40 12.52
CA LEU A 10 10.64 -8.12 11.24
C LEU A 10 9.76 -9.29 10.77
N ARG A 11 10.03 -10.51 11.25
CA ARG A 11 9.18 -11.70 11.04
C ARG A 11 7.77 -11.58 11.63
N ASN A 12 7.57 -10.80 12.69
CA ASN A 12 6.25 -10.56 13.28
C ASN A 12 5.40 -9.52 12.53
N PHE A 13 5.95 -8.88 11.48
CA PHE A 13 5.20 -7.92 10.68
C PHE A 13 4.25 -8.59 9.68
N LEU A 14 4.62 -9.81 9.24
CA LEU A 14 3.87 -10.61 8.27
C LEU A 14 2.98 -11.63 8.99
N ILE A 15 1.84 -11.16 9.52
CA ILE A 15 0.88 -12.05 10.20
C ILE A 15 0.16 -12.97 9.19
N ASN A 16 -0.09 -12.46 7.98
CA ASN A 16 -0.59 -13.24 6.86
C ASN A 16 0.11 -12.79 5.55
N PRO A 17 1.30 -13.34 5.25
CA PRO A 17 2.15 -12.86 4.17
C PRO A 17 1.45 -12.95 2.81
N VAL A 18 0.60 -13.97 2.60
CA VAL A 18 -0.09 -14.18 1.31
C VAL A 18 -1.05 -13.03 0.99
N TYR A 19 -1.83 -12.58 1.98
CA TYR A 19 -2.77 -11.45 1.78
C TYR A 19 -2.03 -10.12 1.61
N GLN A 20 -0.98 -9.90 2.40
CA GLN A 20 -0.19 -8.67 2.33
C GLN A 20 0.56 -8.56 0.99
N LEU A 21 1.23 -9.64 0.56
CA LEU A 21 1.90 -9.70 -0.75
C LEU A 21 0.92 -9.51 -1.90
N LYS A 22 -0.29 -10.09 -1.83
CA LYS A 22 -1.31 -9.88 -2.86
C LYS A 22 -1.69 -8.40 -2.99
N TYR A 23 -1.94 -7.71 -1.88
CA TYR A 23 -2.29 -6.28 -1.91
C TYR A 23 -1.13 -5.40 -2.40
N ILE A 24 0.06 -5.60 -1.84
CA ILE A 24 1.26 -4.85 -2.24
C ILE A 24 1.54 -5.08 -3.74
N PHE A 25 1.39 -6.31 -4.21
CA PHE A 25 1.56 -6.64 -5.63
C PHE A 25 0.56 -5.90 -6.51
N TRP A 26 -0.74 -5.93 -6.20
CA TRP A 26 -1.75 -5.26 -7.05
C TRP A 26 -1.61 -3.74 -7.05
N VAL A 27 -1.30 -3.14 -5.89
CA VAL A 27 -1.05 -1.69 -5.79
C VAL A 27 0.24 -1.29 -6.49
N GLY A 28 1.31 -2.08 -6.33
CA GLY A 28 2.58 -1.84 -7.02
C GLY A 28 2.47 -2.03 -8.52
N ALA A 29 1.79 -3.08 -8.98
CA ALA A 29 1.58 -3.38 -10.39
C ALA A 29 0.73 -2.30 -11.09
N SER A 30 -0.32 -1.80 -10.44
CA SER A 30 -1.12 -0.71 -11.00
C SER A 30 -0.33 0.60 -11.06
N GLY A 31 0.45 0.93 -10.03
CA GLY A 31 1.36 2.07 -10.04
C GLY A 31 2.41 1.97 -11.15
N PHE A 32 3.02 0.79 -11.31
CA PHE A 32 4.02 0.53 -12.35
C PHE A 32 3.42 0.63 -13.76
N ALA A 33 2.23 0.06 -13.97
CA ALA A 33 1.51 0.18 -15.24
C ALA A 33 1.20 1.65 -15.57
N LEU A 34 0.79 2.44 -14.59
CA LEU A 34 0.55 3.88 -14.77
C LEU A 34 1.83 4.64 -15.13
N VAL A 35 2.96 4.31 -14.49
CA VAL A 35 4.27 4.90 -14.83
C VAL A 35 4.67 4.57 -16.26
N ILE A 36 4.53 3.30 -16.69
CA ILE A 36 4.82 2.89 -18.08
C ILE A 36 3.91 3.63 -19.05
N LEU A 37 2.62 3.70 -18.77
CA LEU A 37 1.65 4.39 -19.63
C LEU A 37 2.02 5.86 -19.80
N ASN A 38 2.28 6.57 -18.69
CA ASN A 38 2.66 7.98 -18.73
C ASN A 38 4.01 8.19 -19.42
N ALA A 39 5.00 7.33 -19.17
CA ALA A 39 6.29 7.40 -19.85
C ALA A 39 6.14 7.19 -21.36
N GLY A 40 5.29 6.25 -21.79
CA GLY A 40 4.99 6.02 -23.20
C GLY A 40 4.28 7.21 -23.86
N VAL A 41 3.27 7.77 -23.19
CA VAL A 41 2.57 8.98 -23.66
C VAL A 41 3.56 10.15 -23.76
N PHE A 42 4.36 10.38 -22.72
CA PHE A 42 5.36 11.45 -22.72
C PHE A 42 6.38 11.27 -23.84
N TYR A 43 6.91 10.05 -24.03
CA TYR A 43 7.84 9.73 -25.11
C TYR A 43 7.23 9.99 -26.49
N TYR A 44 5.97 9.58 -26.70
CA TYR A 44 5.25 9.83 -27.94
C TYR A 44 5.11 11.33 -28.23
N TYR A 45 4.65 12.12 -27.26
CA TYR A 45 4.50 13.56 -27.42
C TYR A 45 5.83 14.25 -27.68
N ILE A 46 6.88 13.90 -26.93
CA ILE A 46 8.22 14.47 -27.16
C ILE A 46 8.70 14.12 -28.57
N ARG A 47 8.63 12.86 -28.99
CA ARG A 47 9.11 12.45 -30.32
C ARG A 47 8.41 13.21 -31.45
N GLU A 48 7.08 13.27 -31.42
CA GLU A 48 6.28 13.87 -32.49
C GLU A 48 6.45 15.40 -32.54
N ASN A 49 6.42 16.08 -31.39
CA ASN A 49 6.49 17.54 -31.38
C ASN A 49 7.92 18.05 -31.58
N TYR A 50 8.92 17.32 -31.09
CA TYR A 50 10.29 17.79 -31.07
C TYR A 50 10.99 17.64 -32.42
N ALA A 51 10.68 16.58 -33.18
CA ALA A 51 11.17 16.44 -34.55
C ALA A 51 10.73 17.63 -35.42
N ILE A 52 9.44 17.98 -35.33
CA ILE A 52 8.85 19.13 -36.04
C ILE A 52 9.50 20.44 -35.57
N LEU A 53 9.68 20.64 -34.26
CA LEU A 53 10.26 21.86 -33.70
C LEU A 53 11.69 22.10 -34.21
N VAL A 54 12.53 21.07 -34.22
CA VAL A 54 13.93 21.14 -34.67
C VAL A 54 14.04 21.34 -36.18
N GLU A 55 13.12 20.77 -36.96
CA GLU A 55 13.11 20.88 -38.42
C GLU A 55 12.63 22.26 -38.90
N LEU A 56 11.55 22.79 -38.30
CA LEU A 56 10.90 24.01 -38.77
C LEU A 56 11.48 25.30 -38.18
N SER A 57 12.20 25.21 -37.07
CA SER A 57 12.76 26.39 -36.40
C SER A 57 14.18 26.68 -36.88
N PRO A 58 14.54 27.94 -37.18
CA PRO A 58 15.91 28.30 -37.53
C PRO A 58 16.81 28.28 -36.29
N MET A 59 17.23 27.08 -35.87
CA MET A 59 18.05 26.86 -34.69
C MET A 59 19.50 26.65 -35.07
N THR A 60 20.43 27.20 -34.28
CA THR A 60 21.85 26.85 -34.39
C THR A 60 22.09 25.45 -33.82
N GLU A 61 23.19 24.81 -34.22
CA GLU A 61 23.58 23.50 -33.68
C GLU A 61 23.79 23.54 -32.16
N GLU A 62 24.29 24.66 -31.63
CA GLU A 62 24.42 24.89 -30.18
C GLU A 62 23.05 24.89 -29.48
N THR A 63 22.06 25.60 -30.04
CA THR A 63 20.71 25.63 -29.47
C THR A 63 20.04 24.25 -29.50
N LYS A 64 20.23 23.47 -30.59
CA LYS A 64 19.74 22.09 -30.67
C LYS A 64 20.37 21.22 -29.57
N ALA A 65 21.69 21.30 -29.40
CA ALA A 65 22.41 20.53 -28.38
C ALA A 65 21.94 20.86 -26.96
N GLN A 66 21.76 22.15 -26.66
CA GLN A 66 21.21 22.59 -25.37
C GLN A 66 19.81 22.02 -25.15
N LEU A 67 18.92 22.13 -26.13
CA LEU A 67 17.56 21.63 -26.03
C LEU A 67 17.52 20.11 -25.77
N TYR A 68 18.38 19.32 -26.46
CA TYR A 68 18.49 17.87 -26.22
C TYR A 68 18.99 17.56 -24.81
N SER A 69 19.93 18.36 -24.30
CA SER A 69 20.44 18.21 -22.93
C SER A 69 19.34 18.50 -21.88
N GLU A 70 18.47 19.48 -22.15
CA GLU A 70 17.33 19.82 -21.30
C GLU A 70 16.30 18.69 -21.30
N LEU A 71 15.95 18.14 -22.47
CA LEU A 71 15.08 16.97 -22.58
C LEU A 71 15.63 15.77 -21.81
N TYR A 72 16.92 15.48 -21.94
CA TYR A 72 17.56 14.39 -21.21
C TYR A 72 17.52 14.63 -19.70
N SER A 73 17.75 15.86 -19.25
CA SER A 73 17.61 16.26 -17.84
C SER A 73 16.18 16.05 -17.33
N ILE A 74 15.17 16.44 -18.10
CA ILE A 74 13.76 16.23 -17.78
C ILE A 74 13.45 14.73 -17.68
N MET A 75 13.92 13.93 -18.63
CA MET A 75 13.71 12.48 -18.64
C MET A 75 14.31 11.80 -17.40
N ILE A 76 15.53 12.17 -17.01
CA ILE A 76 16.16 11.67 -15.78
C ILE A 76 15.35 12.07 -14.54
N LYS A 77 14.96 13.34 -14.43
CA LYS A 77 14.19 13.85 -13.28
C LYS A 77 12.84 13.16 -13.15
N LEU A 78 12.12 12.99 -14.26
CA LEU A 78 10.85 12.27 -14.30
C LEU A 78 11.03 10.78 -13.96
N GLY A 79 12.07 10.14 -14.49
CA GLY A 79 12.38 8.74 -14.17
C GLY A 79 12.70 8.55 -12.69
N ALA A 80 13.56 9.40 -12.12
CA ALA A 80 13.88 9.38 -10.69
C ALA A 80 12.66 9.64 -9.82
N GLY A 81 11.82 10.63 -10.19
CA GLY A 81 10.56 10.92 -9.51
C GLY A 81 9.58 9.76 -9.55
N SER A 82 9.49 9.07 -10.69
CA SER A 82 8.63 7.88 -10.87
C SER A 82 9.08 6.71 -9.99
N ILE A 83 10.39 6.46 -9.92
CA ILE A 83 10.95 5.43 -9.02
C ILE A 83 10.65 5.77 -7.57
N LEU A 84 10.89 7.03 -7.15
CA LEU A 84 10.58 7.49 -5.80
C LEU A 84 9.09 7.31 -5.48
N PHE A 85 8.21 7.69 -6.40
CA PHE A 85 6.77 7.50 -6.26
C PHE A 85 6.39 6.03 -6.04
N LEU A 86 6.93 5.11 -6.85
CA LEU A 86 6.67 3.68 -6.71
C LEU A 86 7.14 3.14 -5.35
N VAL A 87 8.30 3.59 -4.86
CA VAL A 87 8.79 3.24 -3.52
C VAL A 87 7.83 3.73 -2.44
N LEU A 88 7.38 4.99 -2.51
CA LEU A 88 6.44 5.56 -1.54
C LEU A 88 5.10 4.81 -1.55
N VAL A 89 4.56 4.49 -2.74
CA VAL A 89 3.34 3.70 -2.88
C VAL A 89 3.50 2.29 -2.30
N ALA A 90 4.63 1.63 -2.54
CA ALA A 90 4.92 0.32 -1.96
C ALA A 90 4.98 0.37 -0.42
N LEU A 91 5.68 1.37 0.14
CA LEU A 91 5.73 1.59 1.59
C LEU A 91 4.35 1.84 2.18
N PHE A 92 3.52 2.65 1.50
CA PHE A 92 2.15 2.89 1.92
C PHE A 92 1.30 1.62 1.90
N GLY A 93 1.44 0.81 0.84
CA GLY A 93 0.77 -0.50 0.73
C GLY A 93 1.16 -1.45 1.86
N VAL A 94 2.44 -1.48 2.25
CA VAL A 94 2.92 -2.26 3.40
C VAL A 94 2.23 -1.80 4.70
N VAL A 95 2.18 -0.49 4.96
CA VAL A 95 1.55 0.05 6.17
C VAL A 95 0.06 -0.29 6.23
N LEU A 96 -0.67 -0.08 5.13
CA LEU A 96 -2.11 -0.38 5.07
C LEU A 96 -2.37 -1.88 5.26
N SER A 97 -1.62 -2.72 4.54
CA SER A 97 -1.77 -4.18 4.64
C SER A 97 -1.46 -4.73 6.04
N HIS A 98 -0.59 -4.07 6.81
CA HIS A 98 -0.29 -4.44 8.18
C HIS A 98 -1.47 -4.19 9.12
N ARG A 99 -2.13 -3.03 8.99
CA ARG A 99 -3.32 -2.65 9.79
C ARG A 99 -4.46 -3.64 9.55
N THR A 100 -4.72 -3.98 8.29
CA THR A 100 -5.76 -4.93 7.89
C THR A 100 -5.44 -6.35 8.38
N ALA A 101 -4.21 -6.84 8.17
CA ALA A 101 -3.81 -8.19 8.60
C ALA A 101 -3.77 -8.33 10.13
N GLY A 102 -3.36 -7.27 10.83
CA GLY A 102 -3.42 -7.18 12.29
C GLY A 102 -4.84 -7.37 12.80
N ALA A 103 -5.81 -6.64 12.24
CA ALA A 103 -7.21 -6.80 12.59
C ALA A 103 -7.70 -8.24 12.37
N LEU A 104 -7.48 -8.80 11.17
CA LEU A 104 -7.93 -10.15 10.81
C LEU A 104 -7.35 -11.26 11.70
N TYR A 105 -6.12 -11.08 12.21
CA TYR A 105 -5.55 -11.99 13.19
C TYR A 105 -6.34 -12.00 14.50
N HIS A 106 -6.73 -10.83 15.00
CA HIS A 106 -7.57 -10.72 16.19
C HIS A 106 -8.96 -11.34 15.96
N PHE A 107 -9.59 -11.12 14.80
CA PHE A 107 -10.83 -11.80 14.43
C PHE A 107 -10.69 -13.32 14.48
N ASN A 108 -9.72 -13.89 13.75
CA ASN A 108 -9.50 -15.34 13.71
C ASN A 108 -9.23 -15.95 15.08
N LYS A 109 -8.46 -15.25 15.93
CA LYS A 109 -8.19 -15.70 17.30
C LYS A 109 -9.48 -15.83 18.11
N ILE A 110 -10.36 -14.84 18.03
CA ILE A 110 -11.62 -14.84 18.79
C ILE A 110 -12.63 -15.82 18.19
N PHE A 111 -12.70 -15.95 16.86
CA PHE A 111 -13.54 -16.96 16.22
C PHE A 111 -13.16 -18.38 16.67
N ASN A 112 -11.86 -18.68 16.74
CA ASN A 112 -11.39 -19.97 17.24
C ASN A 112 -11.69 -20.18 18.73
N ALA A 113 -11.57 -19.14 19.56
CA ALA A 113 -11.93 -19.21 20.98
C ALA A 113 -13.43 -19.51 21.16
N ILE A 114 -14.30 -18.82 20.43
CA ILE A 114 -15.75 -19.05 20.45
C ILE A 114 -16.08 -20.45 19.94
N LYS A 115 -15.45 -20.90 18.84
CA LYS A 115 -15.59 -22.27 18.33
C LYS A 115 -15.20 -23.34 19.37
N SER A 116 -14.23 -23.04 20.24
CA SER A 116 -13.83 -23.92 21.34
C SER A 116 -14.74 -23.83 22.58
N GLY A 117 -15.82 -23.05 22.53
CA GLY A 117 -16.81 -22.91 23.60
C GLY A 117 -16.61 -21.67 24.49
N GLN A 118 -15.59 -20.83 24.24
CA GLN A 118 -15.36 -19.60 25.00
C GLN A 118 -16.26 -18.47 24.48
N THR A 119 -17.57 -18.53 24.78
CA THR A 119 -18.56 -17.58 24.26
C THR A 119 -18.44 -16.16 24.83
N SER A 120 -17.71 -15.98 25.94
CA SER A 120 -17.40 -14.67 26.53
C SER A 120 -16.23 -13.95 25.84
N ALA A 121 -15.55 -14.58 24.88
CA ALA A 121 -14.45 -13.95 24.16
C ALA A 121 -14.94 -12.77 23.30
N ARG A 122 -14.18 -11.67 23.29
CA ARG A 122 -14.51 -10.43 22.55
C ARG A 122 -13.31 -9.94 21.73
N ILE A 123 -13.61 -9.30 20.60
CA ILE A 123 -12.62 -8.74 19.71
C ILE A 123 -12.14 -7.40 20.26
N LYS A 124 -10.82 -7.27 20.41
CA LYS A 124 -10.17 -6.01 20.77
C LYS A 124 -9.07 -5.72 19.76
N LEU A 125 -9.28 -4.68 18.96
CA LEU A 125 -8.34 -4.21 17.95
C LEU A 125 -7.47 -3.08 18.49
N ARG A 126 -6.31 -2.83 17.86
CA ARG A 126 -5.48 -1.65 18.19
C ARG A 126 -6.16 -0.39 17.62
N PRO A 127 -5.97 0.81 18.19
CA PRO A 127 -6.60 2.03 17.68
C PRO A 127 -6.33 2.32 16.20
N SER A 128 -5.16 1.89 15.70
CA SER A 128 -4.75 2.05 14.31
C SER A 128 -5.24 0.93 13.39
N ASP A 129 -5.80 -0.16 13.90
CA ASP A 129 -6.20 -1.28 13.05
C ASP A 129 -7.51 -0.95 12.32
N ASP A 130 -7.68 -1.53 11.14
CA ASP A 130 -8.92 -1.39 10.37
C ASP A 130 -10.06 -2.19 11.02
N PHE A 131 -11.31 -1.93 10.62
CA PHE A 131 -12.51 -2.67 11.07
C PHE A 131 -12.91 -2.49 12.55
N GLN A 132 -12.58 -1.35 13.18
CA GLN A 132 -13.02 -1.02 14.56
C GLN A 132 -14.54 -1.17 14.74
N GLU A 133 -15.30 -0.64 13.79
CA GLU A 133 -16.76 -0.69 13.79
C GLU A 133 -17.29 -2.13 13.70
N VAL A 134 -16.74 -2.93 12.78
CA VAL A 134 -17.11 -4.34 12.64
C VAL A 134 -16.79 -5.13 13.91
N ALA A 135 -15.66 -4.83 14.56
CA ALA A 135 -15.33 -5.46 15.84
C ALA A 135 -16.31 -5.08 16.95
N ARG A 136 -16.77 -3.82 16.99
CA ARG A 136 -17.79 -3.34 17.93
C ARG A 136 -19.13 -4.04 17.70
N GLU A 137 -19.64 -4.01 16.47
CA GLU A 137 -20.91 -4.67 16.10
C GLU A 137 -20.88 -6.18 16.40
N PHE A 138 -19.76 -6.85 16.09
CA PHE A 138 -19.59 -8.26 16.42
C PHE A 138 -19.65 -8.51 17.93
N ASN A 139 -19.02 -7.65 18.74
CA ASN A 139 -19.05 -7.78 20.19
C ASN A 139 -20.47 -7.57 20.75
N GLU A 140 -21.18 -6.56 20.28
CA GLU A 140 -22.58 -6.27 20.68
C GLU A 140 -23.51 -7.45 20.34
N MET A 141 -23.36 -8.03 19.14
CA MET A 141 -24.07 -9.25 18.77
C MET A 141 -23.76 -10.41 19.73
N MET A 142 -22.48 -10.63 20.07
CA MET A 142 -22.08 -11.68 20.98
C MET A 142 -22.59 -11.47 22.41
N ASP A 143 -22.69 -10.22 22.86
CA ASP A 143 -23.29 -9.84 24.15
C ASP A 143 -24.78 -10.23 24.16
N ALA A 144 -25.55 -9.82 23.16
CA ALA A 144 -26.96 -10.16 23.03
C ALA A 144 -27.22 -11.68 23.02
N LEU A 145 -26.38 -12.45 22.31
CA LEU A 145 -26.48 -13.92 22.26
C LEU A 145 -26.12 -14.59 23.59
N THR A 146 -25.22 -13.99 24.37
CA THR A 146 -24.80 -14.54 25.67
C THR A 146 -25.84 -14.24 26.73
N GLU A 147 -26.37 -13.02 26.76
CA GLU A 147 -27.45 -12.60 27.67
C GLU A 147 -28.73 -13.43 27.48
N ALA A 148 -29.12 -13.66 26.22
CA ALA A 148 -30.28 -14.50 25.90
C ALA A 148 -30.16 -15.95 26.38
N LYS A 149 -28.93 -16.46 26.57
CA LYS A 149 -28.69 -17.80 27.11
C LYS A 149 -28.72 -17.86 28.64
N THR A 150 -28.42 -16.76 29.33
CA THR A 150 -28.41 -16.68 30.80
C THR A 150 -29.77 -16.28 31.39
N GLY A 151 -30.67 -15.71 30.58
CA GLY A 151 -32.03 -15.33 30.98
C GLY A 151 -33.09 -16.44 30.82
N LYS A 152 -32.69 -17.68 30.56
CA LYS A 152 -33.51 -18.90 30.58
C LYS A 152 -32.98 -19.85 31.64
#